data_AF-A0A7C5M2L6-F1
#
_entry.id   AF-A0A7C5M2L6-F1
#
_cell.length_a   1.000
_cell.length_b   1.000
_cell.length_c   1.000
_cell.angle_alpha   90.00
_cell.angle_beta   90.00
_cell.angle_gamma   90.00
#
_symmetry.space_group_name_H-M   'P 1'
#
loop_
_entity.id
_entity.type
_entity.pdbx_description
1 polymer ?
#
loop_
_entity_poly.entity_id
_entity_poly.type
_entity_poly.pdbx_seq_one_letter_code
_entity_poly.pdbx_strand_id
1 'polypeptide(L)'
;MAEPAIVYCQDGLSTTVGKTAHGLIRFSRRFEVLAVVDRQHVGKDAGTVVLGSPNGIPVLASIPEAVSYCQKRGTPASTLVIGLAPDGGRLSGTQRQEVLGAVKLGLHIVSGLHQFLSEDPDFRREAERAGVRILDVRKPPPREQLHFFSGKIREVKAVRIAVLGTDSAVGKRTTAWLIVDGLNALGVKAELVGTGQTAWLQGARYSIMLDSLVNDFVTGEIEHAVWTAWQEQRPQAIVVEGQGSLLHPAYPGGFEILAAARPELIVLQHAPARTAYDGFPDYPMDPLP
;
A
#
# COMPACT_ATOMS: atom_id res chain seq x y z
N MET A 1 -3.65 -12.68 -14.32
CA MET A 1 -2.19 -12.81 -14.08
C MET A 1 -1.72 -11.51 -13.46
N ALA A 2 -0.68 -11.56 -12.61
CA ALA A 2 -0.12 -10.35 -12.02
C ALA A 2 0.52 -9.49 -13.12
N GLU A 3 0.48 -8.17 -12.96
CA GLU A 3 1.00 -7.24 -13.96
C GLU A 3 2.53 -7.08 -13.80
N PRO A 4 3.34 -7.26 -14.86
CA PRO A 4 4.79 -7.14 -14.79
C PRO A 4 5.22 -5.70 -14.52
N ALA A 5 5.88 -5.48 -13.38
CA ALA A 5 6.19 -4.14 -12.89
C ALA A 5 7.64 -3.96 -12.43
N ILE A 6 8.15 -2.76 -12.66
CA ILE A 6 9.37 -2.23 -12.04
C ILE A 6 8.95 -1.38 -10.84
N VAL A 7 9.62 -1.54 -9.70
CA VAL A 7 9.39 -0.71 -8.52
C VAL A 7 10.46 0.37 -8.42
N TYR A 8 10.06 1.63 -8.47
CA TYR A 8 10.96 2.77 -8.31
C TYR A 8 11.16 3.10 -6.83
N CYS A 9 12.37 2.89 -6.30
CA CYS A 9 12.70 3.10 -4.88
C CYS A 9 14.05 3.84 -4.72
N GLN A 10 14.35 4.74 -5.65
CA GLN A 10 15.62 5.44 -5.76
C GLN A 10 16.02 6.12 -4.45
N ASP A 11 17.19 5.74 -3.92
CA ASP A 11 17.79 6.21 -2.66
C ASP A 11 16.98 5.89 -1.39
N GLY A 12 15.95 5.03 -1.51
CA GLY A 12 15.02 4.70 -0.43
C GLY A 12 15.00 3.24 0.01
N LEU A 13 15.70 2.33 -0.68
CA LEU A 13 15.49 0.88 -0.47
C LEU A 13 15.88 0.40 0.92
N SER A 14 16.88 1.00 1.56
CA SER A 14 17.31 0.64 2.92
C SER A 14 16.78 1.58 4.00
N THR A 15 15.79 2.42 3.68
CA THR A 15 15.26 3.45 4.59
C THR A 15 13.75 3.32 4.76
N THR A 16 13.19 4.03 5.74
CA THR A 16 11.75 4.01 6.04
C THR A 16 10.89 4.62 4.93
N VAL A 17 11.47 5.50 4.09
CA VAL A 17 10.74 6.07 2.94
C VAL A 17 10.47 5.03 1.85
N GLY A 18 11.21 3.92 1.80
CA GLY A 18 11.00 2.79 0.89
C GLY A 18 9.89 1.81 1.32
N LYS A 19 9.13 2.10 2.38
CA LYS A 19 8.14 1.17 2.97
C LYS A 19 7.14 0.58 1.98
N THR A 20 6.78 1.33 0.93
CA THR A 20 5.88 0.84 -0.12
C THR A 20 6.59 -0.21 -0.98
N ALA A 21 7.83 0.06 -1.42
CA ALA A 21 8.66 -0.94 -2.09
C ALA A 21 8.89 -2.17 -1.22
N HIS A 22 9.18 -1.99 0.08
CA HIS A 22 9.36 -3.11 1.02
C HIS A 22 8.14 -4.02 1.08
N GLY A 23 6.94 -3.44 1.08
CA GLY A 23 5.69 -4.21 1.00
C GLY A 23 5.61 -5.07 -0.25
N LEU A 24 5.93 -4.49 -1.41
CA LEU A 24 5.87 -5.18 -2.70
C LEU A 24 6.96 -6.25 -2.87
N ILE A 25 8.17 -5.99 -2.36
CA ILE A 25 9.30 -6.94 -2.34
C ILE A 25 8.97 -8.15 -1.47
N ARG A 26 8.28 -7.94 -0.33
CA ARG A 26 7.78 -9.04 0.51
C ARG A 26 6.75 -9.87 -0.22
N PHE A 27 5.78 -9.20 -0.85
CA PHE A 27 4.60 -9.84 -1.39
C PHE A 27 3.78 -8.88 -2.25
N SER A 28 3.30 -9.37 -3.39
CA SER A 28 2.26 -8.71 -4.19
C SER A 28 1.45 -9.76 -4.99
N ARG A 29 0.12 -9.61 -5.00
CA ARG A 29 -0.79 -10.32 -5.90
C ARG A 29 -1.13 -9.53 -7.16
N ARG A 30 -1.00 -8.19 -7.10
CA ARG A 30 -1.35 -7.29 -8.21
C ARG A 30 -0.23 -7.21 -9.24
N PHE A 31 1.02 -7.19 -8.76
CA PHE A 31 2.19 -6.98 -9.57
C PHE A 31 3.17 -8.15 -9.46
N GLU A 32 3.73 -8.56 -10.59
CA GLU A 32 4.95 -9.34 -10.63
C GLU A 32 6.13 -8.36 -10.60
N VAL A 33 6.83 -8.27 -9.47
CA VAL A 33 7.93 -7.32 -9.31
C VAL A 33 9.18 -7.86 -9.99
N LEU A 34 9.50 -7.33 -11.16
CA LEU A 34 10.60 -7.82 -12.00
C LEU A 34 11.97 -7.23 -11.62
N ALA A 35 11.98 -6.01 -11.11
CA ALA A 35 13.19 -5.30 -10.67
C ALA A 35 12.84 -4.14 -9.75
N VAL A 36 13.81 -3.73 -8.94
CA VAL A 36 13.77 -2.51 -8.13
C VAL A 36 14.82 -1.53 -8.65
N VAL A 37 14.45 -0.27 -8.81
CA VAL A 37 15.39 0.81 -9.16
C VAL A 37 15.87 1.49 -7.88
N ASP A 38 17.14 1.30 -7.56
CA ASP A 38 17.84 2.04 -6.51
C ASP A 38 19.38 2.01 -6.72
N ARG A 39 19.97 3.18 -7.01
CA ARG A 39 21.42 3.32 -7.24
C ARG A 39 22.29 2.87 -6.08
N GLN A 40 21.82 2.97 -4.84
CA GLN A 40 22.65 2.65 -3.66
C GLN A 40 22.88 1.13 -3.49
N HIS A 41 22.04 0.31 -4.12
CA HIS A 41 22.02 -1.14 -3.90
C HIS A 41 22.17 -1.94 -5.20
N VAL A 42 22.64 -1.32 -6.29
CA VAL A 42 22.82 -1.96 -7.61
C VAL A 42 23.60 -3.27 -7.51
N GLY A 43 23.13 -4.28 -8.22
CA GLY A 43 23.75 -5.61 -8.26
C GLY A 43 23.41 -6.50 -7.06
N LYS A 44 22.72 -5.96 -6.05
CA LYS A 44 22.16 -6.75 -4.95
C LYS A 44 20.78 -7.31 -5.32
N ASP A 45 20.34 -8.27 -4.52
CA ASP A 45 18.96 -8.76 -4.51
C ASP A 45 18.13 -7.93 -3.51
N ALA A 46 16.95 -7.48 -3.93
CA ALA A 46 16.08 -6.61 -3.13
C ALA A 46 15.57 -7.31 -1.87
N GLY A 47 15.29 -8.61 -1.93
CA GLY A 47 14.98 -9.43 -0.77
C GLY A 47 16.13 -9.47 0.22
N THR A 48 17.38 -9.59 -0.26
CA THR A 48 18.55 -9.55 0.64
C THR A 48 18.65 -8.22 1.38
N VAL A 49 18.37 -7.10 0.71
CA VAL A 49 18.40 -5.77 1.33
C VAL A 49 17.28 -5.57 2.36
N VAL A 50 16.06 -6.04 2.06
CA VAL A 50 14.86 -5.73 2.87
C VAL A 50 14.47 -6.82 3.87
N LEU A 51 14.75 -8.08 3.53
CA LEU A 51 14.33 -9.29 4.26
C LEU A 51 15.50 -10.05 4.87
N GLY A 52 16.73 -9.72 4.50
CA GLY A 52 17.93 -10.47 4.88
C GLY A 52 18.10 -11.81 4.14
N SER A 53 17.27 -12.10 3.14
CA SER A 53 17.35 -13.32 2.32
C SER A 53 16.90 -13.07 0.88
N PRO A 54 17.51 -13.72 -0.12
CA PRO A 54 17.24 -13.42 -1.52
C PRO A 54 15.82 -13.83 -1.94
N ASN A 55 15.18 -13.03 -2.78
CA ASN A 55 13.87 -13.35 -3.38
C ASN A 55 13.86 -13.31 -4.92
N GLY A 56 15.03 -13.15 -5.54
CA GLY A 56 15.23 -13.17 -6.99
C GLY A 56 14.92 -11.84 -7.69
N ILE A 57 14.63 -10.78 -6.94
CA ILE A 57 14.33 -9.45 -7.50
C ILE A 57 15.63 -8.63 -7.56
N PRO A 58 16.20 -8.36 -8.75
CA PRO A 58 17.42 -7.60 -8.87
C PRO A 58 17.21 -6.11 -8.57
N VAL A 59 18.23 -5.48 -8.01
CA VAL A 59 18.31 -4.01 -7.88
C VAL A 59 19.18 -3.44 -9.02
N LEU A 60 18.63 -2.48 -9.76
CA LEU A 60 19.21 -1.88 -10.96
C LEU A 60 19.37 -0.36 -10.79
N ALA A 61 20.29 0.25 -11.54
CA ALA A 61 20.71 1.63 -11.32
C ALA A 61 19.73 2.68 -11.87
N SER A 62 18.89 2.28 -12.82
CA SER A 62 17.98 3.20 -13.50
C SER A 62 16.77 2.52 -14.12
N ILE A 63 15.72 3.30 -14.40
CA ILE A 63 14.52 2.82 -15.09
C ILE A 63 14.84 2.27 -16.50
N PRO A 64 15.63 2.95 -17.36
CA PRO A 64 16.01 2.39 -18.67
C PRO A 64 16.74 1.05 -18.58
N GLU A 65 17.65 0.90 -17.61
CA GLU A 65 18.34 -0.36 -17.36
C GLU A 65 17.36 -1.46 -16.94
N ALA A 66 16.42 -1.15 -16.03
CA ALA A 66 15.38 -2.07 -15.61
C ALA A 66 14.48 -2.52 -16.76
N VAL A 67 14.07 -1.59 -17.64
CA VAL A 67 13.31 -1.93 -18.86
C VAL A 67 14.12 -2.87 -19.76
N SER A 68 15.39 -2.56 -20.03
CA SER A 68 16.25 -3.40 -20.87
C SER A 68 16.47 -4.79 -20.27
N TYR A 69 16.66 -4.87 -18.95
CA TYR A 69 16.79 -6.13 -18.23
C TYR A 69 15.54 -7.00 -18.38
N CYS A 70 14.36 -6.42 -18.15
CA CYS A 70 13.07 -7.12 -18.27
C CYS A 70 12.83 -7.64 -19.69
N GLN A 71 13.10 -6.81 -20.71
CA GLN A 71 13.02 -7.20 -22.12
C GLN A 71 13.94 -8.38 -22.46
N LYS A 72 15.22 -8.33 -22.04
CA LYS A 72 16.19 -9.40 -22.29
C LYS A 72 15.81 -10.73 -21.63
N ARG A 73 15.09 -10.70 -20.51
CA ARG A 73 14.60 -11.90 -19.83
C ARG A 73 13.32 -12.48 -20.42
N GLY A 74 12.74 -11.84 -21.44
CA GLY A 74 11.51 -12.31 -22.09
C GLY A 74 10.22 -11.92 -21.38
N THR A 75 10.31 -11.10 -20.33
CA THR A 75 9.14 -10.56 -19.61
C THR A 75 9.23 -9.03 -19.56
N PRO A 76 8.82 -8.32 -20.62
CA PRO A 76 8.82 -6.85 -20.62
C PRO A 76 7.93 -6.29 -19.50
N ALA A 77 8.43 -5.28 -18.78
CA ALA A 77 7.63 -4.55 -17.81
C ALA A 77 6.60 -3.66 -18.52
N SER A 78 5.36 -3.64 -18.03
CA SER A 78 4.31 -2.74 -18.52
C SER A 78 4.11 -1.52 -17.62
N THR A 79 4.55 -1.62 -16.36
CA THR A 79 4.22 -0.63 -15.33
C THR A 79 5.43 -0.27 -14.47
N LEU A 80 5.53 1.01 -14.11
CA LEU A 80 6.36 1.53 -13.03
C LEU A 80 5.49 1.82 -11.81
N VAL A 81 5.79 1.16 -10.69
CA VAL A 81 5.16 1.46 -9.40
C VAL A 81 6.07 2.36 -8.58
N ILE A 82 5.54 3.47 -8.08
CA ILE A 82 6.28 4.35 -7.17
C ILE A 82 6.35 3.66 -5.79
N GLY A 83 7.54 3.15 -5.46
CA GLY A 83 7.85 2.48 -4.21
C GLY A 83 8.31 3.41 -3.07
N LEU A 84 8.39 4.72 -3.34
CA LEU A 84 8.77 5.76 -2.38
C LEU A 84 7.54 6.37 -1.70
N ALA A 85 7.68 6.67 -0.42
CA ALA A 85 6.73 7.41 0.41
C ALA A 85 7.47 8.46 1.26
N PRO A 86 8.01 9.53 0.63
CA PRO A 86 8.77 10.57 1.32
C PRO A 86 7.86 11.48 2.15
N ASP A 87 8.46 12.14 3.14
CA ASP A 87 7.78 13.17 3.93
C ASP A 87 7.31 14.32 3.04
N GLY A 88 6.06 14.75 3.22
CA GLY A 88 5.39 15.71 2.32
C GLY A 88 4.85 15.10 1.02
N GLY A 89 5.14 13.82 0.72
CA GLY A 89 4.47 13.05 -0.33
C GLY A 89 4.74 13.51 -1.76
N ARG A 90 5.91 14.09 -2.02
CA ARG A 90 6.33 14.64 -3.34
C ARG A 90 7.63 14.02 -3.82
N LEU A 91 7.78 13.89 -5.13
CA LEU A 91 9.06 13.54 -5.75
C LEU A 91 9.99 14.76 -5.77
N SER A 92 11.29 14.52 -5.62
CA SER A 92 12.31 15.55 -5.90
C SER A 92 12.33 15.90 -7.40
N GLY A 93 12.94 17.03 -7.76
CA GLY A 93 13.05 17.44 -9.17
C GLY A 93 13.71 16.36 -10.06
N THR A 94 14.76 15.72 -9.55
CA THR A 94 15.45 14.61 -10.24
C THR A 94 14.55 13.39 -10.36
N GLN A 95 13.90 12.97 -9.27
CA GLN A 95 13.00 11.82 -9.28
C GLN A 95 11.83 12.05 -10.24
N ARG A 96 11.29 13.26 -10.29
CA ARG A 96 10.24 13.65 -11.25
C ARG A 96 10.69 13.43 -12.70
N GLN A 97 11.90 13.85 -13.05
CA GLN A 97 12.42 13.67 -14.41
C GLN A 97 12.63 12.18 -14.76
N GLU A 98 13.08 11.38 -13.80
CA GLU A 98 13.24 9.93 -13.99
C GLU A 98 11.89 9.25 -14.23
N VAL A 99 10.85 9.58 -13.45
CA VAL A 99 9.50 9.03 -13.63
C VAL A 99 8.85 9.53 -14.94
N LEU A 100 9.09 10.78 -15.36
CA LEU A 100 8.70 11.24 -16.70
C LEU A 100 9.43 10.46 -17.81
N GLY A 101 10.68 10.07 -17.58
CA GLY A 101 11.41 9.18 -18.47
C GLY A 101 10.74 7.82 -18.63
N ALA A 102 10.16 7.27 -17.55
CA ALA A 102 9.41 6.02 -17.59
C ALA A 102 8.16 6.10 -18.48
N VAL A 103 7.43 7.21 -18.40
CA VAL A 103 6.27 7.49 -19.27
C VAL A 103 6.69 7.45 -20.75
N LYS A 104 7.80 8.10 -21.09
CA LYS A 104 8.35 8.11 -22.46
C LYS A 104 8.84 6.75 -22.93
N LEU A 105 9.20 5.85 -22.01
CA LEU A 105 9.55 4.46 -22.29
C LEU A 105 8.32 3.55 -22.45
N GLY A 106 7.09 4.10 -22.36
CA GLY A 106 5.85 3.35 -22.55
C GLY A 106 5.36 2.62 -21.30
N LEU A 107 5.89 2.94 -20.11
CA LEU A 107 5.41 2.35 -18.86
C LEU A 107 4.17 3.11 -18.35
N HIS A 108 3.12 2.37 -17.96
CA HIS A 108 2.08 2.93 -17.11
C HIS A 108 2.67 3.28 -15.73
N ILE A 109 2.13 4.30 -15.07
CA ILE A 109 2.61 4.74 -13.76
C ILE A 109 1.54 4.44 -12.72
N VAL A 110 1.94 3.82 -11.62
CA VAL A 110 1.09 3.63 -10.44
C VAL A 110 1.74 4.36 -9.26
N SER A 111 1.09 5.40 -8.77
CA SER A 111 1.60 6.29 -7.72
C SER A 111 0.68 6.27 -6.51
N GLY A 112 1.25 6.09 -5.32
CA GLY A 112 0.53 6.29 -4.06
C GLY A 112 0.97 7.55 -3.30
N LEU A 113 1.60 8.49 -4.00
CA LEU A 113 1.99 9.79 -3.45
C LEU A 113 0.75 10.63 -3.10
N HIS A 114 0.92 11.63 -2.22
CA HIS A 114 -0.14 12.61 -1.97
C HIS A 114 -0.26 13.63 -3.11
N GLN A 115 0.83 13.88 -3.83
CA GLN A 115 0.78 14.62 -5.08
C GLN A 115 0.26 13.71 -6.19
N PHE A 116 -0.83 14.12 -6.86
CA PHE A 116 -1.39 13.39 -7.98
C PHE A 116 -0.62 13.67 -9.26
N LEU A 117 0.05 12.64 -9.80
CA LEU A 117 0.82 12.74 -11.03
C LEU A 117 -0.10 12.92 -12.25
N SER A 118 -1.34 12.42 -12.20
CA SER A 118 -2.35 12.62 -13.25
C SER A 118 -2.84 14.07 -13.38
N GLU A 119 -2.57 14.92 -12.39
CA GLU A 119 -2.92 16.33 -12.37
C GLU A 119 -1.75 17.25 -12.74
N ASP A 120 -0.53 16.71 -12.79
CA ASP A 120 0.63 17.46 -13.27
C ASP A 120 0.57 17.61 -14.81
N PRO A 121 0.62 18.85 -15.35
CA PRO A 121 0.49 19.10 -16.78
C PRO A 121 1.53 18.39 -17.66
N ASP A 122 2.77 18.23 -17.17
CA ASP A 122 3.79 17.53 -17.96
C ASP A 122 3.52 16.03 -17.99
N PHE A 123 3.18 15.44 -16.85
CA PHE A 123 2.85 14.01 -16.78
C PHE A 123 1.64 13.68 -17.64
N ARG A 124 0.58 14.48 -17.59
CA ARG A 124 -0.60 14.29 -18.43
C ARG A 124 -0.25 14.34 -19.91
N ARG A 125 0.45 15.38 -20.35
CA ARG A 125 0.85 15.57 -21.75
C ARG A 125 1.72 14.41 -22.26
N GLU A 126 2.71 14.00 -21.49
CA GLU A 126 3.60 12.91 -21.89
C GLU A 126 2.87 11.55 -21.85
N ALA A 127 1.95 11.33 -20.91
CA ALA A 127 1.16 10.10 -20.85
C ALA A 127 0.23 9.96 -22.05
N GLU A 128 -0.45 11.04 -22.45
CA GLU A 128 -1.29 11.09 -23.65
C GLU A 128 -0.47 10.79 -24.91
N ARG A 129 0.72 11.41 -25.05
CA ARG A 129 1.62 11.18 -26.19
C ARG A 129 2.12 9.73 -26.27
N ALA A 130 2.44 9.13 -25.14
CA ALA A 130 2.93 7.76 -25.07
C ALA A 130 1.82 6.70 -25.06
N GLY A 131 0.55 7.08 -24.96
CA GLY A 131 -0.57 6.15 -24.85
C GLY A 131 -0.59 5.36 -23.54
N VAL A 132 0.03 5.89 -22.48
CA VAL A 132 0.11 5.24 -21.17
C VAL A 132 -0.89 5.84 -20.19
N ARG A 133 -1.00 5.22 -19.01
CA ARG A 133 -1.97 5.58 -17.97
C ARG A 133 -1.20 5.93 -16.72
N ILE A 134 -1.67 6.94 -16.01
CA ILE A 134 -1.16 7.30 -14.68
C ILE A 134 -2.30 7.07 -13.70
N LEU A 135 -2.06 6.16 -12.75
CA LEU A 135 -3.01 5.82 -11.70
C LEU A 135 -2.50 6.35 -10.36
N ASP A 136 -3.17 7.39 -9.87
CA ASP A 136 -2.96 7.89 -8.51
C ASP A 136 -3.85 7.13 -7.53
N VAL A 137 -3.26 6.18 -6.82
CA VAL A 137 -3.95 5.26 -5.90
C VAL A 137 -4.67 6.00 -4.77
N ARG A 138 -4.13 7.15 -4.33
CA ARG A 138 -4.71 8.00 -3.29
C ARG A 138 -5.79 8.96 -3.79
N LYS A 139 -5.98 9.10 -5.10
CA LYS A 139 -6.98 10.01 -5.62
C LYS A 139 -8.37 9.46 -5.32
N PRO A 140 -9.18 10.13 -4.47
CA PRO A 140 -10.51 9.64 -4.15
C PRO A 140 -11.40 9.67 -5.41
N PRO A 141 -12.41 8.79 -5.49
CA PRO A 141 -13.43 8.90 -6.53
C PRO A 141 -14.21 10.23 -6.36
N PRO A 142 -14.96 10.64 -7.40
CA PRO A 142 -15.87 11.78 -7.29
C PRO A 142 -16.78 11.66 -6.07
N ARG A 143 -17.11 12.80 -5.44
CA ARG A 143 -17.82 12.85 -4.14
C ARG A 143 -19.16 12.13 -4.19
N GLU A 144 -19.85 12.16 -5.32
CA GLU A 144 -21.13 11.49 -5.56
C GLU A 144 -21.04 9.95 -5.59
N GLN A 145 -19.82 9.40 -5.70
CA GLN A 145 -19.55 7.96 -5.60
C GLN A 145 -19.13 7.54 -4.19
N LEU A 146 -18.93 8.50 -3.27
CA LEU A 146 -18.62 8.21 -1.87
C LEU A 146 -19.91 7.93 -1.09
N HIS A 147 -19.79 7.08 -0.08
CA HIS A 147 -20.88 6.55 0.70
C HIS A 147 -20.91 7.16 2.10
N PHE A 148 -22.10 7.49 2.56
CA PHE A 148 -22.34 7.76 3.97
C PHE A 148 -22.63 6.46 4.72
N PHE A 149 -22.31 6.46 6.02
CA PHE A 149 -22.65 5.32 6.88
C PHE A 149 -24.17 5.15 6.95
N SER A 150 -24.63 3.94 6.69
CA SER A 150 -26.05 3.58 6.50
C SER A 150 -26.53 2.49 7.46
N GLY A 151 -25.62 1.78 8.13
CA GLY A 151 -25.93 0.67 9.02
C GLY A 151 -25.99 -0.70 8.32
N LYS A 152 -25.67 -0.77 7.02
CA LYS A 152 -25.50 -2.01 6.25
C LYS A 152 -24.51 -2.99 6.87
N ILE A 153 -23.59 -2.50 7.71
CA ILE A 153 -22.67 -3.36 8.46
C ILE A 153 -23.38 -4.44 9.31
N ARG A 154 -24.66 -4.23 9.68
CA ARG A 154 -25.51 -5.21 10.39
C ARG A 154 -25.87 -6.44 9.55
N GLU A 155 -25.82 -6.32 8.22
CA GLU A 155 -26.09 -7.42 7.30
C GLU A 155 -24.92 -8.40 7.24
N VAL A 156 -23.69 -7.90 7.41
CA VAL A 156 -22.46 -8.69 7.29
C VAL A 156 -22.43 -9.79 8.35
N LYS A 157 -22.37 -11.05 7.87
CA LYS A 157 -22.34 -12.26 8.72
C LYS A 157 -20.95 -12.84 8.91
N ALA A 158 -19.96 -12.38 8.14
CA ALA A 158 -18.57 -12.78 8.32
C ALA A 158 -18.05 -12.29 9.68
N VAL A 159 -17.18 -13.09 10.32
CA VAL A 159 -16.41 -12.63 11.48
C VAL A 159 -15.46 -11.55 11.03
N ARG A 160 -15.51 -10.39 11.66
CA ARG A 160 -14.66 -9.24 11.32
C ARG A 160 -13.56 -9.10 12.35
N ILE A 161 -12.33 -9.02 11.85
CA ILE A 161 -11.10 -8.95 12.64
C ILE A 161 -10.43 -7.63 12.31
N ALA A 162 -10.29 -6.73 13.28
CA ALA A 162 -9.49 -5.51 13.11
C ALA A 162 -8.06 -5.73 13.60
N VAL A 163 -7.07 -5.42 12.77
CA VAL A 163 -5.66 -5.47 13.16
C VAL A 163 -5.19 -4.07 13.53
N LEU A 164 -5.35 -3.70 14.79
CA LEU A 164 -4.93 -2.41 15.33
C LEU A 164 -3.49 -2.48 15.84
N GLY A 165 -2.95 -1.36 16.31
CA GLY A 165 -1.60 -1.35 16.85
C GLY A 165 -1.35 -0.14 17.74
N THR A 166 -0.34 -0.28 18.60
CA THR A 166 0.07 0.78 19.54
C THR A 166 0.74 1.96 18.85
N ASP A 167 1.22 1.78 17.62
CA ASP A 167 1.91 2.82 16.85
C ASP A 167 1.74 2.61 15.33
N SER A 168 2.17 3.57 14.53
CA SER A 168 2.31 3.46 13.08
C SER A 168 3.49 2.53 12.70
N ALA A 169 3.44 1.97 11.49
CA ALA A 169 4.49 1.09 10.95
C ALA A 169 4.87 -0.18 11.77
N VAL A 170 4.09 -0.61 12.76
CA VAL A 170 4.36 -1.81 13.60
C VAL A 170 3.95 -3.16 12.97
N GLY A 171 3.72 -3.23 11.65
CA GLY A 171 3.39 -4.50 10.98
C GLY A 171 1.91 -4.90 10.98
N LYS A 172 0.97 -3.97 11.22
CA LYS A 172 -0.49 -4.21 11.14
C LYS A 172 -0.91 -4.85 9.81
N ARG A 173 -0.51 -4.26 8.68
CA ARG A 173 -0.80 -4.78 7.33
C ARG A 173 -0.21 -6.17 7.10
N THR A 174 1.04 -6.37 7.50
CA THR A 174 1.71 -7.67 7.37
C THR A 174 0.95 -8.75 8.13
N THR A 175 0.58 -8.46 9.37
CA THR A 175 -0.23 -9.36 10.19
C THR A 175 -1.59 -9.63 9.57
N ALA A 176 -2.25 -8.60 9.03
CA ALA A 176 -3.55 -8.76 8.38
C ALA A 176 -3.49 -9.72 7.18
N TRP A 177 -2.47 -9.61 6.32
CA TRP A 177 -2.24 -10.58 5.25
C TRP A 177 -1.96 -11.98 5.76
N LEU A 178 -1.10 -12.13 6.78
CA LEU A 178 -0.79 -13.45 7.36
C LEU A 178 -2.03 -14.13 7.95
N ILE A 179 -2.95 -13.38 8.58
CA ILE A 179 -4.22 -13.92 9.08
C ILE A 179 -5.09 -14.37 7.90
N VAL A 180 -5.24 -13.54 6.85
CA VAL A 180 -6.04 -13.90 5.67
C VAL A 180 -5.48 -15.14 4.98
N ASP A 181 -4.17 -15.21 4.80
CA ASP A 181 -3.52 -16.33 4.11
C ASP A 181 -3.58 -17.61 4.94
N GLY A 182 -3.38 -17.50 6.26
CA GLY A 182 -3.53 -18.60 7.19
C GLY A 182 -4.95 -19.16 7.23
N LEU A 183 -5.98 -18.30 7.31
CA LEU A 183 -7.37 -18.73 7.28
C LEU A 183 -7.73 -19.42 5.96
N ASN A 184 -7.32 -18.84 4.82
CA ASN A 184 -7.57 -19.44 3.52
C ASN A 184 -6.83 -20.79 3.35
N ALA A 185 -5.60 -20.91 3.85
CA ALA A 185 -4.86 -22.18 3.85
C ALA A 185 -5.56 -23.27 4.68
N LEU A 186 -6.31 -22.89 5.71
CA LEU A 186 -7.15 -23.77 6.52
C LEU A 186 -8.55 -24.02 5.91
N GLY A 187 -8.83 -23.50 4.71
CA GLY A 187 -10.12 -23.64 4.05
C GLY A 187 -11.22 -22.70 4.59
N VAL A 188 -10.89 -21.75 5.47
CA VAL A 188 -11.80 -20.70 5.94
C VAL A 188 -11.67 -19.51 5.00
N LYS A 189 -12.69 -19.30 4.14
CA LYS A 189 -12.63 -18.23 3.15
C LYS A 189 -12.52 -16.87 3.85
N ALA A 190 -11.42 -16.17 3.63
CA ALA A 190 -11.13 -14.89 4.25
C ALA A 190 -10.73 -13.84 3.21
N GLU A 191 -11.19 -12.60 3.42
CA GLU A 191 -10.84 -11.44 2.59
C GLU A 191 -10.18 -10.34 3.42
N LEU A 192 -9.24 -9.63 2.79
CA LEU A 192 -8.64 -8.42 3.35
C LEU A 192 -9.43 -7.20 2.86
N VAL A 193 -9.80 -6.32 3.78
CA VAL A 193 -10.15 -4.93 3.49
C VAL A 193 -8.93 -4.07 3.82
N GLY A 194 -8.23 -3.65 2.77
CA GLY A 194 -7.09 -2.75 2.88
C GLY A 194 -7.53 -1.32 3.20
N THR A 195 -6.74 -0.59 3.96
CA THR A 195 -7.09 0.77 4.40
C THR A 195 -6.04 1.81 4.04
N GLY A 196 -5.02 1.40 3.29
CA GLY A 196 -4.03 2.29 2.69
C GLY A 196 -3.50 1.79 1.35
N GLN A 197 -2.71 2.66 0.72
CA GLN A 197 -2.16 2.46 -0.62
C GLN A 197 -1.43 1.11 -0.79
N THR A 198 -0.66 0.70 0.20
CA THR A 198 0.21 -0.47 0.05
C THR A 198 -0.60 -1.75 0.01
N ALA A 199 -1.70 -1.88 0.77
CA ALA A 199 -2.57 -3.05 0.66
C ALA A 199 -3.20 -3.15 -0.73
N TRP A 200 -3.66 -2.03 -1.30
CA TRP A 200 -4.14 -1.99 -2.68
C TRP A 200 -3.06 -2.40 -3.68
N LEU A 201 -1.85 -1.85 -3.54
CA LEU A 201 -0.69 -2.18 -4.38
C LEU A 201 -0.29 -3.66 -4.25
N GLN A 202 -0.42 -4.25 -3.07
CA GLN A 202 -0.21 -5.68 -2.82
C GLN A 202 -1.35 -6.56 -3.37
N GLY A 203 -2.43 -5.97 -3.87
CA GLY A 203 -3.54 -6.69 -4.51
C GLY A 203 -4.67 -7.08 -3.56
N ALA A 204 -4.87 -6.34 -2.46
CA ALA A 204 -6.16 -6.34 -1.79
C ALA A 204 -7.26 -5.96 -2.80
N ARG A 205 -8.32 -6.78 -2.84
CA ARG A 205 -9.44 -6.59 -3.77
C ARG A 205 -10.32 -5.41 -3.35
N TYR A 206 -10.52 -5.30 -2.04
CA TYR A 206 -11.30 -4.24 -1.41
C TYR A 206 -10.32 -3.36 -0.64
N SER A 207 -10.28 -2.09 -1.01
CA SER A 207 -9.43 -1.12 -0.33
C SER A 207 -10.07 0.24 -0.27
N ILE A 208 -9.73 0.97 0.79
CA ILE A 208 -10.02 2.39 0.95
C ILE A 208 -8.71 3.12 1.26
N MET A 209 -8.61 4.38 0.84
CA MET A 209 -7.46 5.23 1.15
C MET A 209 -7.84 6.17 2.30
N LEU A 210 -7.81 5.66 3.53
CA LEU A 210 -8.33 6.40 4.69
C LEU A 210 -7.69 7.79 4.84
N ASP A 211 -6.38 7.87 4.61
CA ASP A 211 -5.60 9.11 4.72
C ASP A 211 -5.93 10.18 3.67
N SER A 212 -6.77 9.84 2.68
CA SER A 212 -7.11 10.71 1.54
C SER A 212 -8.61 11.01 1.47
N LEU A 213 -9.41 10.48 2.40
CA LEU A 213 -10.85 10.72 2.48
C LEU A 213 -11.17 11.96 3.33
N VAL A 214 -12.20 12.69 2.90
CA VAL A 214 -12.83 13.70 3.75
C VAL A 214 -13.56 12.98 4.88
N ASN A 215 -13.42 13.50 6.11
CA ASN A 215 -13.85 12.83 7.34
C ASN A 215 -15.31 12.32 7.32
N ASP A 216 -16.23 13.07 6.71
CA ASP A 216 -17.65 12.71 6.60
C ASP A 216 -17.90 11.36 5.90
N PHE A 217 -16.98 10.91 5.04
CA PHE A 217 -17.11 9.67 4.28
C PHE A 217 -16.32 8.50 4.88
N VAL A 218 -15.44 8.74 5.85
CA VAL A 218 -14.54 7.71 6.39
C VAL A 218 -15.31 6.49 6.87
N THR A 219 -16.34 6.68 7.70
CA THR A 219 -17.12 5.57 8.25
C THR A 219 -17.99 4.88 7.21
N GLY A 220 -18.55 5.64 6.27
CA GLY A 220 -19.36 5.09 5.18
C GLY A 220 -18.54 4.26 4.19
N GLU A 221 -17.33 4.69 3.85
CA GLU A 221 -16.42 3.95 2.97
C GLU A 221 -15.87 2.68 3.64
N ILE A 222 -15.57 2.72 4.96
CA ILE A 222 -15.23 1.50 5.71
C ILE A 222 -16.41 0.51 5.67
N GLU A 223 -17.62 0.96 6.00
CA GLU A 223 -18.82 0.11 5.94
C GLU A 223 -19.02 -0.46 4.54
N HIS A 224 -18.93 0.39 3.52
CA HIS A 224 -19.12 0.00 2.12
C HIS A 224 -18.10 -1.06 1.70
N ALA A 225 -16.81 -0.86 1.97
CA ALA A 225 -15.78 -1.82 1.59
C ALA A 225 -15.96 -3.19 2.28
N VAL A 226 -16.29 -3.20 3.57
CA VAL A 226 -16.56 -4.44 4.32
C VAL A 226 -17.82 -5.14 3.81
N TRP A 227 -18.90 -4.39 3.59
CA TRP A 227 -20.16 -4.93 3.09
C TRP A 227 -20.02 -5.47 1.66
N THR A 228 -19.33 -4.76 0.77
CA THR A 228 -19.09 -5.18 -0.60
C THR A 228 -18.22 -6.44 -0.65
N ALA A 229 -17.15 -6.50 0.15
CA ALA A 229 -16.34 -7.72 0.30
C ALA A 229 -17.21 -8.92 0.73
N TRP A 230 -18.10 -8.70 1.69
CA TRP A 230 -19.02 -9.73 2.16
C TRP A 230 -20.03 -10.18 1.09
N GLN A 231 -20.66 -9.24 0.40
CA GLN A 231 -21.70 -9.54 -0.59
C GLN A 231 -21.15 -10.29 -1.80
N GLU A 232 -20.00 -9.83 -2.33
CA GLU A 232 -19.41 -10.36 -3.55
C GLU A 232 -18.66 -11.68 -3.32
N GLN A 233 -17.88 -11.76 -2.23
CA GLN A 233 -17.04 -12.94 -1.99
C GLN A 233 -17.68 -13.94 -1.03
N ARG A 234 -18.70 -13.56 -0.25
CA ARG A 234 -19.29 -14.41 0.79
C ARG A 234 -18.23 -15.08 1.69
N PRO A 235 -17.21 -14.35 2.18
CA PRO A 235 -16.20 -14.93 3.05
C PRO A 235 -16.80 -15.24 4.41
N GLN A 236 -16.18 -16.16 5.12
CA GLN A 236 -16.48 -16.47 6.52
C GLN A 236 -15.79 -15.48 7.47
N ALA A 237 -14.67 -14.90 7.05
CA ALA A 237 -13.94 -13.89 7.82
C ALA A 237 -13.52 -12.69 6.95
N ILE A 238 -13.54 -11.50 7.53
CA ILE A 238 -13.01 -10.28 6.93
C ILE A 238 -11.98 -9.70 7.87
N VAL A 239 -10.76 -9.53 7.39
CA VAL A 239 -9.70 -8.88 8.14
C VAL A 239 -9.59 -7.44 7.66
N VAL A 240 -9.64 -6.47 8.57
CA VAL A 240 -9.51 -5.04 8.27
C VAL A 240 -8.13 -4.58 8.71
N GLU A 241 -7.35 -4.05 7.75
CA GLU A 241 -6.06 -3.44 8.02
C GLU A 241 -6.24 -2.21 8.92
N GLY A 242 -5.53 -2.13 10.05
CA GLY A 242 -5.51 -0.93 10.87
C GLY A 242 -4.63 0.17 10.31
N GLN A 243 -5.07 1.42 10.45
CA GLN A 243 -4.27 2.63 10.21
C GLN A 243 -3.94 3.34 11.52
N GLY A 244 -2.80 4.04 11.53
CA GLY A 244 -2.40 4.87 12.67
C GLY A 244 -2.30 4.10 14.00
N SER A 245 -2.50 4.83 15.09
CA SER A 245 -2.72 4.30 16.42
C SER A 245 -3.58 5.29 17.19
N LEU A 246 -4.34 4.80 18.16
CA LEU A 246 -5.20 5.64 18.99
C LEU A 246 -4.42 6.78 19.67
N LEU A 247 -3.23 6.47 20.16
CA LEU A 247 -2.45 7.38 21.00
C LEU A 247 -1.36 8.11 20.21
N HIS A 248 -1.22 7.85 18.90
CA HIS A 248 -0.21 8.50 18.09
C HIS A 248 -0.63 9.93 17.73
N PRO A 249 0.17 10.97 18.10
CA PRO A 249 -0.26 12.36 17.95
C PRO A 249 -0.42 12.84 16.50
N ALA A 250 0.43 12.35 15.58
CA ALA A 250 0.39 12.73 14.17
C ALA A 250 -0.48 11.81 13.29
N TYR A 251 -0.68 10.56 13.72
CA TYR A 251 -1.44 9.55 12.97
C TYR A 251 -2.49 8.89 13.85
N PRO A 252 -3.45 9.66 14.40
CA PRO A 252 -4.56 9.09 15.15
C PRO A 252 -5.36 8.19 14.23
N GLY A 253 -5.74 7.01 14.72
CA GLY A 253 -6.50 6.06 13.93
C GLY A 253 -6.96 4.84 14.70
N GLY A 254 -7.83 4.06 14.06
CA GLY A 254 -8.39 2.83 14.57
C GLY A 254 -9.80 2.96 15.13
N PHE A 255 -10.18 4.12 15.68
CA PHE A 255 -11.55 4.31 16.19
C PHE A 255 -12.59 4.27 15.07
N GLU A 256 -12.29 4.88 13.93
CA GLU A 256 -13.12 4.84 12.74
C GLU A 256 -13.34 3.40 12.25
N ILE A 257 -12.30 2.56 12.32
CA ILE A 257 -12.38 1.14 11.97
C ILE A 257 -13.27 0.39 12.98
N LEU A 258 -13.08 0.61 14.27
CA LEU A 258 -13.92 -0.01 15.31
C LEU A 258 -15.39 0.41 15.19
N ALA A 259 -15.63 1.70 15.00
CA ALA A 259 -16.95 2.28 14.91
C ALA A 259 -17.71 1.82 13.67
N ALA A 260 -17.05 1.83 12.50
CA ALA A 260 -17.70 1.54 11.23
C ALA A 260 -17.70 0.05 10.88
N ALA A 261 -16.59 -0.66 11.08
CA ALA A 261 -16.50 -2.08 10.72
C ALA A 261 -17.13 -3.00 11.79
N ARG A 262 -17.30 -2.53 13.03
CA ARG A 262 -17.91 -3.29 14.14
C ARG A 262 -17.30 -4.70 14.30
N PRO A 263 -15.97 -4.82 14.45
CA PRO A 263 -15.31 -6.12 14.49
C PRO A 263 -15.64 -6.91 15.75
N GLU A 264 -15.75 -8.24 15.62
CA GLU A 264 -15.88 -9.16 16.76
C GLU A 264 -14.54 -9.42 17.45
N LEU A 265 -13.43 -9.30 16.71
CA LEU A 265 -12.08 -9.57 17.22
C LEU A 265 -11.14 -8.41 16.90
N ILE A 266 -10.23 -8.13 17.84
CA ILE A 266 -9.15 -7.15 17.66
C ILE A 266 -7.82 -7.86 17.89
N VAL A 267 -6.90 -7.72 16.93
CA VAL A 267 -5.49 -8.10 17.09
C VAL A 267 -4.70 -6.82 17.29
N LEU A 268 -4.06 -6.66 18.46
CA LEU A 268 -3.24 -5.50 18.78
C LEU A 268 -1.76 -5.80 18.46
N GLN A 269 -1.22 -5.12 17.46
CA GLN A 269 0.20 -5.17 17.11
C GLN A 269 1.03 -4.18 17.93
N HIS A 270 2.18 -4.63 18.40
CA HIS A 270 3.10 -3.83 19.21
C HIS A 270 4.55 -4.18 18.86
N ALA A 271 5.43 -3.18 18.91
CA ALA A 271 6.87 -3.34 18.74
C ALA A 271 7.55 -3.19 20.13
N PRO A 272 7.90 -4.30 20.83
CA PRO A 272 8.26 -4.25 22.25
C PRO A 272 9.48 -3.40 22.60
N ALA A 273 10.40 -3.20 21.65
CA ALA A 273 11.59 -2.39 21.85
C ALA A 273 11.35 -0.88 21.61
N ARG A 274 10.16 -0.49 21.15
CA ARG A 274 9.85 0.90 20.82
C ARG A 274 9.39 1.64 22.07
N THR A 275 10.10 2.72 22.40
CA THR A 275 9.87 3.53 23.61
C THR A 275 9.19 4.87 23.33
N ALA A 276 9.11 5.28 22.05
CA ALA A 276 8.51 6.53 21.59
C ALA A 276 7.85 6.32 20.22
N TYR A 277 6.88 7.14 19.85
CA TYR A 277 6.15 7.00 18.58
C TYR A 277 7.07 7.20 17.38
N ASP A 278 6.79 6.48 16.28
CA ASP A 278 7.57 6.54 15.05
C ASP A 278 7.64 7.97 14.50
N GLY A 279 8.86 8.50 14.35
CA GLY A 279 9.10 9.89 13.93
C GLY A 279 8.95 10.96 15.02
N PHE A 280 8.60 10.58 16.26
CA PHE A 280 8.38 11.49 17.39
C PHE A 280 9.12 11.01 18.65
N PRO A 281 10.47 11.12 18.70
CA PRO A 281 11.28 10.58 19.80
C PRO A 281 10.96 11.21 21.16
N ASP A 282 10.45 12.44 21.18
CA ASP A 282 10.09 13.18 22.40
C ASP A 282 8.68 12.85 22.92
N TYR A 283 7.93 12.00 22.22
CA TYR A 283 6.62 11.53 22.65
C TYR A 283 6.72 10.06 23.10
N PRO A 284 6.90 9.80 24.40
CA PRO A 284 7.05 8.44 24.90
C PRO A 284 5.76 7.64 24.70
N MET A 285 5.93 6.34 24.47
CA MET A 285 4.81 5.41 24.43
C MET A 285 4.41 4.98 25.83
N ASP A 286 3.10 4.91 26.07
CA ASP A 286 2.56 4.32 27.29
C ASP A 286 2.83 2.80 27.31
N PRO A 287 3.08 2.20 28.49
CA PRO A 287 3.24 0.77 28.61
C PRO A 287 1.94 0.05 28.27
N LEU A 288 2.05 -1.17 27.73
CA LEU A 288 0.92 -2.07 27.64
C LEU A 288 0.49 -2.52 29.05
N PRO A 289 -0.82 -2.72 29.27
CA PRO A 289 -1.34 -3.25 30.53
C PRO A 289 -0.90 -4.70 30.80
#